data_AF-A0A3B1DLN6-F1
#
_entry.id   AF-A0A3B1DLN6-F1
#
_cell.length_a   1.000
_cell.length_b   1.000
_cell.length_c   1.000
_cell.angle_alpha   90.00
_cell.angle_beta   90.00
_cell.angle_gamma   90.00
#
_symmetry.space_group_name_H-M   'P 1'
#
loop_
_entity.id
_entity.type
_entity.pdbx_description
1 polymer ?
#
loop_
_entity_poly.entity_id
_entity_poly.type
_entity_poly.pdbx_seq_one_letter_code
_entity_poly.pdbx_strand_id
1 'polypeptide(L)'
;MSVIKFIIAILFLIAIAAFAVVNRHSVEVYYYDLQLAKQMIEAPMIIVGLVPFIMGFLLAWSFTVVSQVKSKAAIGKRNRTIAGLEQDVERLKPTPKTSESTVGVDRN
;
A
#
# COMPACT_ATOMS: atom_id res chain seq x y z
N MET A 1 31.45 -5.81 -4.80
CA MET A 1 29.98 -5.99 -4.96
C MET A 1 29.57 -7.08 -5.98
N SER A 2 30.41 -7.49 -6.95
CA SER A 2 30.03 -8.53 -7.94
C SER A 2 30.13 -9.98 -7.44
N VAL A 3 31.11 -10.32 -6.60
CA VAL A 3 31.32 -11.71 -6.13
C VAL A 3 30.16 -12.20 -5.26
N ILE A 4 29.68 -11.37 -4.33
CA ILE A 4 28.52 -11.70 -3.49
C ILE A 4 27.27 -11.92 -4.35
N LYS A 5 27.03 -11.06 -5.35
CA LYS A 5 25.91 -11.25 -6.30
C LYS A 5 26.04 -12.55 -7.08
N PHE A 6 27.26 -12.94 -7.45
CA PHE A 6 27.53 -14.20 -8.14
C PHE A 6 27.31 -15.42 -7.24
N ILE A 7 27.77 -15.37 -5.99
CA ILE A 7 27.51 -16.42 -4.99
C ILE A 7 26.00 -16.56 -4.75
N ILE A 8 25.29 -15.45 -4.57
CA ILE A 8 23.84 -15.44 -4.41
C ILE A 8 23.16 -16.03 -5.65
N ALA A 9 23.61 -15.66 -6.86
CA ALA A 9 23.06 -16.19 -8.10
C ALA A 9 23.26 -17.72 -8.23
N ILE A 10 24.45 -18.23 -7.86
CA ILE A 10 24.71 -19.67 -7.85
C ILE A 10 23.83 -20.38 -6.82
N LEU A 11 23.73 -19.85 -5.60
CA LEU A 11 22.85 -20.42 -4.56
C LEU A 11 21.39 -20.43 -5.03
N PHE A 12 20.95 -19.37 -5.70
CA PHE A 12 19.60 -19.29 -6.27
C PHE A 12 19.40 -20.33 -7.38
N LEU A 13 20.40 -20.52 -8.25
CA LEU A 13 20.35 -21.49 -9.33
C LEU A 13 20.35 -22.94 -8.80
N ILE A 14 21.13 -23.23 -7.76
CA ILE A 14 21.09 -24.51 -7.03
C ILE A 14 19.72 -24.72 -6.41
N ALA A 15 19.15 -23.69 -5.78
CA ALA A 15 17.81 -23.76 -5.21
C ALA A 15 16.78 -24.09 -6.30
N ILE A 16 16.78 -23.38 -7.44
CA ILE A 16 15.87 -23.67 -8.57
C ILE A 16 16.06 -25.09 -9.10
N ALA A 17 17.31 -25.56 -9.24
CA ALA A 17 17.59 -26.89 -9.76
C ALA A 17 17.15 -28.01 -8.81
N ALA A 18 17.49 -27.91 -7.52
CA ALA A 18 17.00 -28.83 -6.48
C ALA A 18 15.47 -28.83 -6.42
N PHE A 19 14.89 -27.64 -6.56
CA PHE A 19 13.45 -27.45 -6.59
C PHE A 19 12.79 -28.15 -7.79
N ALA A 20 13.38 -28.05 -8.99
CA ALA A 20 12.89 -28.75 -10.18
C ALA A 20 12.94 -30.27 -10.03
N VAL A 21 13.91 -30.81 -9.29
CA VAL A 21 14.02 -32.24 -9.00
C VAL A 21 12.91 -32.69 -8.03
N VAL A 22 12.68 -31.95 -6.95
CA VAL A 22 11.61 -32.25 -5.98
C VAL A 22 10.22 -32.14 -6.63
N ASN A 23 10.07 -31.22 -7.57
CA ASN A 23 8.81 -30.98 -8.28
C ASN A 23 8.54 -31.96 -9.45
N ARG A 24 9.38 -32.97 -9.68
CA ARG A 24 9.12 -34.04 -10.67
C ARG A 24 7.98 -34.96 -10.25
N HIS A 25 7.75 -35.10 -8.95
CA HIS A 25 6.67 -35.94 -8.44
C HIS A 25 5.43 -35.06 -8.23
N SER A 26 4.38 -35.35 -9.00
CA SER A 26 3.05 -34.80 -8.77
C SER A 26 2.52 -35.29 -7.43
N VAL A 27 1.79 -34.42 -6.72
CA VAL A 27 1.04 -34.81 -5.52
C VAL A 27 -0.44 -34.83 -5.84
N GLU A 28 -1.15 -35.78 -5.23
CA GLU A 28 -2.60 -35.89 -5.35
C GLU A 28 -3.27 -34.88 -4.42
N VAL A 29 -4.04 -33.97 -4.99
CA VAL A 29 -4.81 -32.98 -4.25
C VAL A 29 -6.28 -33.33 -4.37
N TYR A 30 -6.90 -33.62 -3.23
CA TYR A 30 -8.32 -33.88 -3.13
C TYR A 30 -9.05 -32.60 -2.75
N TYR A 31 -10.09 -32.25 -3.50
CA TYR A 31 -10.94 -31.09 -3.21
C TYR A 31 -12.41 -31.44 -3.43
N TYR A 32 -13.30 -30.64 -2.83
CA TYR A 32 -14.74 -30.74 -3.05
C TYR A 32 -15.17 -29.67 -4.03
N ASP A 33 -15.94 -30.05 -5.05
CA ASP A 33 -16.56 -29.10 -5.95
C ASP A 33 -17.85 -28.49 -5.35
N LEU A 34 -18.51 -27.62 -6.12
CA LEU A 34 -19.76 -26.96 -5.71
C LEU A 34 -20.92 -27.94 -5.49
N GLN A 35 -20.84 -29.15 -6.04
CA GLN A 35 -21.83 -30.22 -5.86
C GLN A 35 -21.44 -31.17 -4.71
N LEU A 36 -20.42 -30.82 -3.92
CA LEU A 36 -19.82 -31.65 -2.88
C LEU A 36 -19.30 -33.00 -3.38
N ALA A 37 -19.03 -33.13 -4.68
CA ALA A 37 -18.36 -34.30 -5.21
C ALA A 37 -16.85 -34.18 -4.94
N LYS A 38 -16.26 -35.28 -4.43
CA LYS A 38 -14.83 -35.36 -4.19
C LYS A 38 -14.11 -35.51 -5.53
N GLN A 39 -13.33 -34.51 -5.88
CA GLN A 39 -12.49 -34.50 -7.08
C GLN A 39 -11.02 -34.68 -6.69
N MET A 40 -10.23 -35.19 -7.63
CA MET A 40 -8.80 -35.39 -7.48
C MET A 40 -8.09 -34.70 -8.64
N ILE A 41 -7.06 -33.92 -8.32
CA ILE A 41 -6.16 -33.34 -9.31
C ILE A 41 -4.71 -33.65 -8.93
N GLU A 42 -3.93 -34.08 -9.92
CA GLU A 42 -2.49 -34.18 -9.78
C GLU A 42 -1.88 -32.81 -10.03
N ALA A 43 -1.26 -32.24 -9.00
CA ALA A 43 -0.59 -30.95 -9.10
C ALA A 43 0.87 -31.10 -8.69
N PRO A 44 1.81 -30.40 -9.33
CA PRO A 44 3.17 -30.31 -8.84
C PRO A 44 3.19 -29.71 -7.43
N MET A 45 4.02 -30.26 -6.55
CA MET A 45 4.10 -29.85 -5.14
C MET A 45 4.33 -28.35 -4.95
N ILE A 46 5.03 -27.71 -5.90
CA ILE A 46 5.20 -26.25 -5.87
C ILE A 46 3.88 -25.50 -5.90
N ILE A 47 2.94 -25.91 -6.74
CA ILE A 47 1.69 -25.17 -6.91
C ILE A 47 0.92 -25.25 -5.59
N VAL A 48 0.88 -26.44 -4.98
CA VAL A 48 0.22 -26.68 -3.69
C VAL A 48 0.83 -25.83 -2.58
N GLY A 49 2.16 -25.73 -2.53
CA GLY A 49 2.86 -24.90 -1.54
C GLY A 49 2.76 -23.40 -1.82
N LEU A 50 2.92 -22.97 -3.07
CA LEU A 50 3.07 -21.56 -3.45
C LEU A 50 1.74 -20.81 -3.45
N VAL A 51 0.64 -21.49 -3.82
CA VAL A 51 -0.70 -20.89 -3.86
C VAL A 51 -1.09 -20.22 -2.52
N PRO A 52 -1.00 -20.88 -1.34
CA PRO A 52 -1.33 -20.23 -0.08
C PRO A 52 -0.38 -19.07 0.27
N PHE A 53 0.91 -19.14 -0.08
CA PHE A 53 1.84 -18.02 0.13
C PHE A 53 1.47 -16.80 -0.72
N ILE A 54 1.20 -17.01 -2.02
CA ILE A 54 0.76 -15.93 -2.91
C ILE A 54 -0.57 -15.36 -2.41
N MET A 55 -1.51 -16.22 -2.01
CA MET A 55 -2.81 -15.77 -1.53
C MET A 55 -2.68 -14.94 -0.25
N GLY A 56 -1.85 -15.36 0.69
CA GLY A 56 -1.54 -14.59 1.90
C GLY A 56 -0.91 -13.23 1.58
N PHE A 57 0.04 -13.19 0.64
CA PHE A 57 0.64 -11.95 0.18
C PHE A 57 -0.39 -11.01 -0.46
N LEU A 58 -1.25 -11.53 -1.35
CA LEU A 58 -2.30 -10.76 -2.02
C LEU A 58 -3.31 -10.19 -1.01
N LEU A 59 -3.67 -10.97 0.01
CA LEU A 59 -4.54 -10.50 1.10
C LEU A 59 -3.89 -9.34 1.87
N ALA A 60 -2.65 -9.50 2.32
CA ALA A 60 -1.92 -8.44 3.03
C ALA A 60 -1.72 -7.19 2.16
N TRP A 61 -1.42 -7.38 0.87
CA TRP A 61 -1.29 -6.30 -0.10
C TRP A 61 -2.60 -5.53 -0.25
N SER A 62 -3.73 -6.24 -0.37
CA SER A 62 -5.06 -5.63 -0.51
C SER A 62 -5.40 -4.73 0.68
N PHE A 63 -5.14 -5.17 1.91
CA PHE A 63 -5.37 -4.36 3.11
C PHE A 63 -4.52 -3.09 3.11
N THR A 64 -3.28 -3.19 2.66
CA THR A 64 -2.36 -2.05 2.56
C THR A 64 -2.85 -1.05 1.52
N VAL A 65 -3.28 -1.51 0.34
CA VAL A 65 -3.83 -0.64 -0.71
C VAL A 65 -5.07 0.10 -0.19
N VAL A 66 -5.99 -0.62 0.46
CA VAL A 66 -7.21 -0.02 1.03
C VAL A 66 -6.88 1.02 2.10
N SER A 67 -5.90 0.76 2.98
CA SER A 67 -5.51 1.72 4.02
C SER A 67 -4.90 2.99 3.42
N GLN A 68 -4.08 2.86 2.38
CA GLN A 68 -3.51 4.00 1.68
C GLN A 68 -4.56 4.85 0.99
N VAL A 69 -5.55 4.24 0.34
CA VAL A 69 -6.68 4.96 -0.27
C VAL A 69 -7.47 5.73 0.78
N LYS A 70 -7.82 5.10 1.91
CA LYS A 70 -8.52 5.76 3.04
C LYS A 70 -7.70 6.94 3.60
N SER A 71 -6.40 6.75 3.76
CA SER A 71 -5.50 7.79 4.29
C SER A 71 -5.41 8.99 3.34
N LYS A 72 -5.25 8.76 2.03
CA LYS A 72 -5.26 9.83 1.01
C LYS A 72 -6.59 10.58 0.98
N ALA A 73 -7.71 9.87 1.08
CA ALA A 73 -9.04 10.49 1.14
C ALA A 73 -9.20 11.37 2.40
N ALA A 74 -8.70 10.90 3.55
CA ALA A 74 -8.73 11.66 4.80
C ALA A 74 -7.87 12.93 4.71
N ILE A 75 -6.67 12.85 4.11
CA ILE A 75 -5.81 14.01 3.88
C ILE A 75 -6.49 15.03 2.96
N GLY A 76 -7.12 14.57 1.87
CA GLY A 76 -7.86 15.46 0.96
C GLY A 76 -9.00 16.20 1.67
N LYS A 77 -9.74 15.52 2.54
CA LYS A 77 -10.81 16.15 3.34
C LYS A 77 -10.24 17.18 4.31
N ARG A 78 -9.16 16.84 5.02
CA ARG A 78 -8.48 17.76 5.97
C ARG A 78 -7.95 19.01 5.27
N ASN A 79 -7.31 18.87 4.10
CA ASN A 79 -6.78 20.02 3.35
C ASN A 79 -7.89 20.97 2.89
N ARG A 80 -9.05 20.44 2.47
CA ARG A 80 -10.22 21.26 2.13
C ARG A 80 -10.76 22.02 3.34
N THR A 81 -10.79 21.39 4.51
CA THR A 81 -11.19 22.06 5.76
C THR A 81 -10.20 23.15 6.16
N ILE A 82 -8.90 22.91 6.05
CA ILE A 82 -7.87 23.92 6.33
C ILE A 82 -8.02 25.12 5.40
N ALA A 83 -8.14 24.89 4.09
CA ALA A 83 -8.31 25.97 3.12
C ALA A 83 -9.58 26.81 3.36
N GLY A 84 -10.66 26.18 3.80
CA GLY A 84 -11.88 26.90 4.20
C GLY A 84 -11.67 27.75 5.46
N LEU A 85 -11.03 27.19 6.48
CA LEU A 85 -10.71 27.91 7.72
C LEU A 85 -9.74 29.07 7.48
N GLU A 86 -8.74 28.91 6.61
CA GLU A 86 -7.83 29.99 6.21
C GLU A 86 -8.59 31.11 5.50
N GLN A 87 -9.51 30.79 4.60
CA GLN A 87 -10.35 31.78 3.92
C GLN A 87 -11.26 32.53 4.90
N ASP A 88 -11.82 31.84 5.89
CA ASP A 88 -12.65 32.45 6.92
C ASP A 88 -11.82 33.38 7.83
N VAL A 89 -10.62 32.97 8.24
CA VAL A 89 -9.68 33.82 8.99
C VAL A 89 -9.30 35.06 8.20
N GLU A 90 -9.06 34.93 6.89
CA GLU A 90 -8.72 36.06 6.02
C GLU A 90 -9.89 37.04 5.86
N ARG A 91 -11.12 36.53 5.73
CA ARG A 91 -12.34 37.37 5.66
C ARG A 91 -12.67 38.07 6.97
N LEU A 92 -12.41 37.41 8.10
CA LEU A 92 -12.66 37.96 9.44
C LEU A 92 -11.50 38.84 9.92
N LYS A 93 -10.39 38.90 9.18
CA LYS A 93 -9.28 39.80 9.48
C LYS A 93 -9.77 41.24 9.29
N PRO A 94 -9.85 42.05 10.35
CA PRO A 94 -10.25 43.44 10.19
C PRO A 94 -9.21 44.14 9.33
N THR A 95 -9.66 44.81 8.26
CA THR A 95 -8.84 45.77 7.51
C THR A 95 -8.16 46.67 8.54
N PRO A 96 -6.82 46.81 8.52
CA PRO A 96 -6.17 47.76 9.40
C PRO A 96 -6.75 49.12 9.04
N LYS A 97 -7.57 49.67 9.93
CA LYS A 97 -7.93 51.08 9.88
C LYS A 97 -6.60 51.79 10.01
N THR A 98 -6.12 52.36 8.91
CA THR A 98 -5.09 53.39 8.93
C THR A 98 -5.61 54.47 9.88
N SER A 99 -5.21 54.37 11.14
CA SER A 99 -5.33 55.46 12.09
C SER A 99 -4.25 56.46 11.73
N GLU A 100 -4.48 57.23 10.67
CA GLU A 100 -3.90 58.57 10.57
C GLU A 100 -4.67 59.46 11.54
N SER A 101 -4.39 59.25 12.82
CA SER A 101 -4.53 60.28 13.84
C SER A 101 -3.27 61.13 13.75
N THR A 102 -3.21 62.04 12.78
CA THR A 102 -2.37 63.23 12.91
C THR A 102 -3.27 64.35 13.43
N VAL A 103 -3.41 64.34 14.75
CA VAL A 103 -3.68 65.53 15.55
C VAL A 103 -2.58 66.55 15.23
N GLY A 104 -2.87 67.51 14.35
CA GLY A 104 -2.23 68.83 14.36
C GLY A 104 -3.17 69.73 15.14
N VAL A 105 -3.01 69.84 16.46
CA VAL A 105 -2.24 70.90 17.12
C VAL A 105 -2.60 72.27 16.56
N ASP A 106 -3.69 72.80 17.10
CA ASP A 106 -3.93 74.23 17.26
C ASP A 106 -2.77 74.84 18.08
N ARG A 107 -2.02 75.76 17.48
CA ARG A 107 -1.20 76.76 18.17
C ARG A 107 -1.00 78.01 17.30
N ASN A 108 -1.84 79.02 17.61
CA ASN A 108 -1.57 80.46 17.71
C ASN A 108 -1.11 81.24 16.46
#